data_AF-A0A7V6A182-F1
#
_entry.id   AF-A0A7V6A182-F1
#
_cell.length_a   1.000
_cell.length_b   1.000
_cell.length_c   1.000
_cell.angle_alpha   90.00
_cell.angle_beta   90.00
_cell.angle_gamma   90.00
#
_symmetry.space_group_name_H-M   'P 1'
#
loop_
_entity.id
_entity.type
_entity.pdbx_description
1 polymer ?
#
loop_
_entity_poly.entity_id
_entity_poly.type
_entity_poly.pdbx_seq_one_letter_code
_entity_poly.pdbx_strand_id
1 'polypeptide(L)'
;MNSQRYQLWAALVALAVGASMLHLRIHPPGDQLTFLWPTLFSFIDLVLVSVLFLFRSTALLGLLLNSFLAFFGIILMGDFSLTATLAGHLKVMPGQDFFAWLLLTTIPDIMVALADFLVGLALYRAILAEK
;
A
#
# COMPACT_ATOMS: atom_id res chain seq x y z
N MET A 1 -26.68 -5.18 -6.91
CA MET A 1 -25.56 -4.60 -6.13
C MET A 1 -24.21 -5.26 -6.41
N ASN A 2 -24.13 -6.32 -7.24
CA ASN A 2 -22.86 -6.99 -7.55
C ASN A 2 -21.83 -6.12 -8.30
N SER A 3 -22.28 -5.12 -9.07
CA SER A 3 -21.38 -4.24 -9.82
C SER A 3 -20.41 -3.46 -8.92
N GLN A 4 -20.88 -3.01 -7.74
CA GLN A 4 -20.06 -2.24 -6.81
C GLN A 4 -18.93 -3.09 -6.21
N ARG A 5 -19.22 -4.36 -5.87
CA ARG A 5 -18.21 -5.28 -5.36
C ARG A 5 -17.10 -5.50 -6.38
N TYR A 6 -17.43 -5.79 -7.64
CA TYR A 6 -16.42 -6.03 -8.67
C TYR A 6 -15.64 -4.75 -9.02
N GLN A 7 -16.26 -3.57 -8.97
CA GLN A 7 -15.58 -2.29 -9.15
C GLN A 7 -14.57 -2.03 -8.02
N LEU A 8 -14.97 -2.23 -6.77
CA LEU A 8 -14.07 -2.08 -5.61
C LEU A 8 -12.95 -3.12 -5.61
N TRP A 9 -13.24 -4.36 -5.99
CA TRP A 9 -12.21 -5.38 -6.17
C TRP A 9 -11.24 -5.00 -7.29
N ALA A 10 -11.72 -4.55 -8.45
CA ALA A 10 -10.85 -4.10 -9.53
C ALA A 10 -10.00 -2.88 -9.13
N ALA A 11 -10.57 -1.96 -8.35
CA ALA A 11 -9.83 -0.82 -7.80
C ALA A 11 -8.73 -1.26 -6.83
N LEU A 12 -9.02 -2.21 -5.93
CA LEU A 12 -8.04 -2.80 -5.02
C LEU A 12 -6.89 -3.44 -5.80
N VAL A 13 -7.21 -4.29 -6.80
CA VAL A 13 -6.18 -4.93 -7.64
C VAL A 13 -5.35 -3.87 -8.38
N ALA A 14 -5.98 -2.84 -8.95
CA ALA A 14 -5.26 -1.78 -9.67
C ALA A 14 -4.31 -0.99 -8.75
N LEU A 15 -4.74 -0.69 -7.51
CA LEU A 15 -3.89 -0.04 -6.51
C LEU A 15 -2.71 -0.94 -6.11
N ALA A 16 -2.97 -2.22 -5.81
CA ALA A 16 -1.92 -3.17 -5.47
C ALA A 16 -0.92 -3.39 -6.64
N VAL A 17 -1.39 -3.46 -7.89
CA VAL A 17 -0.51 -3.49 -9.08
C VAL A 17 0.35 -2.23 -9.16
N GLY A 18 -0.27 -1.05 -9.00
CA GLY A 18 0.44 0.22 -9.01
C GLY A 18 1.50 0.29 -7.90
N ALA A 19 1.15 -0.13 -6.69
CA ALA A 19 2.06 -0.21 -5.55
C ALA A 19 3.23 -1.18 -5.81
N SER A 20 2.96 -2.37 -6.38
CA SER A 20 4.00 -3.32 -6.77
C SER A 20 4.94 -2.75 -7.83
N MET A 21 4.41 -2.05 -8.83
CA MET A 21 5.24 -1.38 -9.84
C MET A 21 6.09 -0.26 -9.24
N LEU A 22 5.56 0.52 -8.29
CA LEU A 22 6.33 1.52 -7.55
C LEU A 22 7.45 0.88 -6.73
N HIS A 23 7.16 -0.21 -6.03
CA HIS A 23 8.18 -0.97 -5.30
C HIS A 23 9.28 -1.50 -6.22
N LEU A 24 8.93 -2.11 -7.36
CA LEU A 24 9.95 -2.58 -8.32
C LEU A 24 10.78 -1.46 -8.93
N ARG A 25 10.21 -0.25 -9.07
CA ARG A 25 10.91 0.94 -9.56
C ARG A 25 11.89 1.50 -8.52
N ILE A 26 11.49 1.53 -7.24
CA ILE A 26 12.30 2.10 -6.14
C ILE A 26 13.30 1.07 -5.61
N HIS A 27 12.94 -0.22 -5.65
CA HIS A 27 13.69 -1.35 -5.12
C HIS A 27 13.80 -2.47 -6.16
N PRO A 28 14.72 -2.34 -7.14
CA PRO A 28 14.92 -3.36 -8.16
C PRO A 28 15.30 -4.72 -7.54
N PRO A 29 14.61 -5.82 -7.90
CA PRO A 29 14.93 -7.13 -7.38
C PRO A 29 16.28 -7.60 -7.95
N GLY A 30 17.26 -7.79 -7.07
CA GLY A 30 18.59 -8.29 -7.44
C GLY A 30 19.75 -7.48 -6.87
N ASP A 31 19.51 -6.22 -6.48
CA ASP A 31 20.60 -5.36 -6.03
C ASP A 31 20.98 -5.59 -4.56
N GLN A 32 20.01 -5.80 -3.67
CA GLN A 32 20.25 -5.94 -2.23
C GLN A 32 19.18 -6.79 -1.53
N LEU A 33 19.58 -7.62 -0.55
CA LEU A 33 18.66 -8.41 0.30
C LEU A 33 17.70 -7.53 1.11
N THR A 34 18.08 -6.28 1.40
CA THR A 34 17.25 -5.27 2.07
C THR A 34 15.98 -4.92 1.28
N PHE A 35 15.97 -5.13 -0.04
CA PHE A 35 14.83 -4.86 -0.92
C PHE A 35 13.88 -6.04 -1.10
N LEU A 36 14.23 -7.20 -0.54
CA LEU A 36 13.40 -8.40 -0.61
C LEU A 36 12.06 -8.20 0.10
N TRP A 37 12.08 -7.65 1.31
CA TRP A 37 10.87 -7.52 2.14
C TRP A 37 9.83 -6.55 1.59
N PRO A 38 10.18 -5.31 1.18
CA PRO A 38 9.21 -4.41 0.57
C PRO A 38 8.56 -5.01 -0.69
N THR A 39 9.37 -5.64 -1.53
CA THR A 39 8.89 -6.30 -2.76
C THR A 39 7.96 -7.47 -2.43
N LEU A 40 8.36 -8.35 -1.50
CA LEU A 40 7.56 -9.50 -1.08
C LEU A 40 6.21 -9.07 -0.49
N PHE A 41 6.18 -8.07 0.40
CA PHE A 41 4.93 -7.59 0.99
C PHE A 41 4.00 -6.99 -0.04
N SER A 42 4.52 -6.25 -1.02
CA SER A 42 3.70 -5.76 -2.12
C SER A 42 3.13 -6.88 -2.98
N PHE A 43 3.88 -7.95 -3.26
CA PHE A 43 3.35 -9.12 -3.98
C PHE A 43 2.33 -9.92 -3.16
N ILE A 44 2.51 -10.03 -1.84
CA ILE A 44 1.52 -10.64 -0.95
C ILE A 44 0.22 -9.85 -1.01
N ASP A 45 0.29 -8.53 -0.96
CA ASP A 45 -0.90 -7.68 -1.11
C ASP A 45 -1.55 -7.88 -2.49
N LEU A 46 -0.79 -7.77 -3.57
CA LEU A 46 -1.30 -7.95 -4.92
C LEU A 46 -1.99 -9.31 -5.14
N VAL A 47 -1.37 -10.40 -4.71
CA VAL A 47 -1.88 -11.75 -5.02
C VAL A 47 -2.81 -12.25 -3.93
N LEU A 48 -2.31 -12.34 -2.69
CA LEU A 48 -3.02 -13.02 -1.62
C LEU A 48 -4.23 -12.20 -1.14
N VAL A 49 -4.07 -10.90 -0.90
CA VAL A 49 -5.20 -10.07 -0.45
C VAL A 49 -6.29 -10.03 -1.52
N SER A 50 -5.92 -9.79 -2.78
CA SER A 50 -6.88 -9.79 -3.91
C SER A 50 -7.67 -11.08 -4.02
N VAL A 51 -7.02 -12.23 -3.83
CA VAL A 51 -7.69 -13.55 -3.85
C VAL A 51 -8.58 -13.75 -2.64
N LEU A 52 -8.16 -13.34 -1.43
CA LEU A 52 -8.97 -13.47 -0.23
C LEU A 52 -10.28 -12.68 -0.32
N PHE A 53 -10.31 -11.56 -1.04
CA PHE A 53 -11.53 -10.79 -1.30
C PHE A 53 -12.48 -11.40 -2.35
N LEU A 54 -12.05 -12.41 -3.12
CA LEU A 54 -12.94 -13.11 -4.06
C LEU A 54 -13.97 -13.98 -3.34
N PHE A 55 -13.67 -14.46 -2.13
CA PHE A 55 -14.57 -15.34 -1.38
C PHE A 55 -15.09 -14.67 -0.11
N ARG A 56 -16.41 -14.74 0.12
CA ARG A 56 -17.06 -14.17 1.30
C ARG A 56 -16.50 -14.74 2.60
N SER A 57 -16.19 -16.04 2.62
CA SER A 57 -15.64 -16.74 3.79
C SER A 57 -14.27 -16.23 4.21
N THR A 58 -13.47 -15.72 3.27
CA THR A 58 -12.11 -15.24 3.52
C THR A 58 -12.00 -13.72 3.54
N ALA A 59 -13.08 -12.99 3.26
CA ALA A 59 -13.05 -11.52 3.15
C ALA A 59 -12.57 -10.83 4.44
N LEU A 60 -12.86 -11.39 5.63
CA LEU A 60 -12.34 -10.86 6.89
C LEU A 60 -10.81 -11.02 6.98
N LEU A 61 -10.29 -12.18 6.56
CA LEU A 61 -8.84 -12.42 6.52
C LEU A 61 -8.17 -11.49 5.50
N GLY A 62 -8.82 -11.28 4.35
CA GLY A 62 -8.38 -10.30 3.35
C GLY A 62 -8.26 -8.91 3.95
N LEU A 63 -9.29 -8.43 4.66
CA LEU A 63 -9.26 -7.12 5.32
C LEU A 63 -8.17 -7.04 6.40
N LEU A 64 -8.01 -8.06 7.24
CA LEU A 64 -7.00 -8.07 8.30
C LEU A 64 -5.58 -8.04 7.72
N LEU A 65 -5.30 -8.85 6.70
CA LEU A 65 -4.00 -8.87 6.04
C LEU A 65 -3.72 -7.54 5.32
N ASN A 66 -4.69 -7.02 4.58
CA ASN A 66 -4.58 -5.73 3.90
C ASN A 66 -4.31 -4.58 4.89
N SER A 67 -5.05 -4.54 6.00
CA SER A 67 -4.83 -3.56 7.07
C SER A 67 -3.42 -3.69 7.64
N PHE A 68 -2.99 -4.91 7.93
CA PHE A 68 -1.66 -5.17 8.46
C PHE A 68 -0.57 -4.66 7.51
N LEU A 69 -0.63 -5.02 6.22
CA LEU A 69 0.35 -4.61 5.22
C LEU A 69 0.37 -3.10 5.02
N ALA A 70 -0.80 -2.46 4.93
CA ALA A 70 -0.91 -1.01 4.79
C ALA A 70 -0.30 -0.28 5.99
N PHE A 71 -0.74 -0.57 7.22
CA PHE A 71 -0.22 0.13 8.41
C PHE A 71 1.25 -0.17 8.67
N PHE A 72 1.69 -1.42 8.45
CA PHE A 72 3.10 -1.76 8.57
C PHE A 72 3.95 -1.01 7.55
N GLY A 73 3.53 -0.97 6.29
CA GLY A 73 4.18 -0.18 5.24
C GLY A 73 4.22 1.31 5.57
N ILE A 74 3.13 1.89 6.08
CA ILE A 74 3.07 3.29 6.51
C ILE A 74 4.09 3.60 7.61
N ILE A 75 4.23 2.72 8.60
CA ILE A 75 5.21 2.90 9.67
C ILE A 75 6.63 2.86 9.11
N LEU A 76 6.95 1.86 8.28
CA LEU A 76 8.30 1.72 7.70
C LEU A 76 8.66 2.90 6.78
N MET A 77 7.73 3.31 5.92
CA MET A 77 7.91 4.46 5.02
C MET A 77 8.00 5.79 5.79
N GLY A 78 7.19 5.95 6.84
CA GLY A 78 7.24 7.12 7.71
C GLY A 78 8.60 7.24 8.42
N ASP A 79 9.08 6.14 9.01
CA ASP A 79 10.39 6.07 9.64
C ASP A 79 11.53 6.36 8.65
N PHE A 80 11.46 5.76 7.45
CA PHE A 80 12.42 6.02 6.38
C PHE A 80 12.45 7.49 5.97
N SER A 81 11.29 8.11 5.77
CA SER A 81 11.18 9.52 5.39
C SER A 81 11.74 10.46 6.47
N LEU A 82 11.42 10.20 7.74
CA LEU A 82 11.94 10.98 8.86
C LEU A 82 13.45 10.83 8.99
N THR A 83 13.96 9.60 8.97
CA THR A 83 15.39 9.30 9.09
C THR A 83 16.17 9.89 7.92
N ALA A 84 15.69 9.75 6.68
CA ALA A 84 16.33 10.34 5.50
C ALA A 84 16.37 11.88 5.55
N THR A 85 15.34 12.51 6.12
CA THR A 85 15.30 13.96 6.33
C THR A 85 16.29 14.40 7.39
N LEU A 86 16.29 13.75 8.55
CA LEU A 86 17.13 14.13 9.70
C LEU A 86 18.62 13.83 9.47
N ALA A 87 18.93 12.76 8.72
CA ALA A 87 20.30 12.42 8.32
C ALA A 87 20.85 13.29 7.18
N GLY A 88 20.03 14.20 6.61
CA GLY A 88 20.45 15.09 5.52
C GLY A 88 20.57 14.40 4.16
N HIS A 89 20.02 13.19 3.99
CA HIS A 89 19.96 12.52 2.69
C HIS A 89 18.98 13.24 1.75
N LEU A 90 17.89 13.77 2.30
CA LEU A 90 17.00 14.70 1.61
C LEU A 90 17.52 16.12 1.82
N LYS A 91 17.85 16.81 0.71
CA LYS A 91 18.32 18.21 0.72
C LYS A 91 17.21 19.23 0.92
N VAL A 92 16.03 18.77 1.34
CA VAL A 92 14.83 19.60 1.50
C VAL A 92 14.27 19.34 2.88
N MET A 93 13.98 20.41 3.63
CA MET A 93 13.38 20.34 4.96
C MET A 93 11.97 20.96 4.95
N PRO A 94 11.05 20.49 5.81
CA PRO A 94 9.69 21.02 5.89
C PRO A 94 9.63 22.54 6.12
N GLY A 95 10.58 23.10 6.87
CA GLY A 95 10.66 24.52 7.16
C GLY A 95 11.27 25.38 6.05
N GLN A 96 11.89 24.78 5.04
CA GLN A 96 12.49 25.47 3.90
C GLN A 96 11.60 25.38 2.66
N ASP A 97 11.15 24.17 2.34
CA ASP A 97 10.21 23.92 1.25
C ASP A 97 9.36 22.70 1.60
N PHE A 98 8.19 22.99 2.18
CA PHE A 98 7.25 21.97 2.65
C PHE A 98 6.75 21.08 1.51
N PHE A 99 6.44 21.66 0.35
CA PHE A 99 5.85 20.90 -0.75
C PHE A 99 6.87 20.00 -1.43
N ALA A 100 8.10 20.49 -1.64
CA ALA A 100 9.15 19.64 -2.16
C ALA A 100 9.50 18.52 -1.17
N TRP A 101 9.55 18.79 0.13
CA TRP A 101 9.76 17.74 1.14
C TRP A 101 8.62 16.70 1.11
N LEU A 102 7.36 17.16 1.06
CA LEU A 102 6.19 16.30 1.00
C LEU A 102 6.18 15.39 -0.23
N LEU A 103 6.61 15.90 -1.39
CA LEU A 103 6.58 15.17 -2.67
C LEU A 103 7.81 14.29 -2.93
N LEU A 104 8.94 14.58 -2.28
CA LEU A 104 10.20 13.83 -2.43
C LEU A 104 10.42 12.77 -1.34
N THR A 105 9.60 12.78 -0.29
CA THR A 105 9.54 11.72 0.72
C THR A 105 8.62 10.59 0.25
N THR A 106 8.48 9.52 1.03
CA THR A 106 7.56 8.42 0.74
C THR A 106 6.11 8.73 1.15
N ILE A 107 5.78 10.00 1.44
CA ILE A 107 4.42 10.40 1.80
C ILE A 107 3.41 10.13 0.67
N PRO A 108 3.74 10.38 -0.62
CA PRO A 108 2.85 10.00 -1.72
C PRO A 108 2.59 8.49 -1.75
N ASP A 109 3.61 7.67 -1.49
CA ASP A 109 3.48 6.20 -1.44
C ASP A 109 2.62 5.74 -0.26
N ILE A 110 2.76 6.41 0.90
CA ILE A 110 1.88 6.23 2.07
C ILE A 110 0.42 6.51 1.72
N MET A 111 0.14 7.53 0.90
CA MET A 111 -1.23 7.82 0.46
C MET A 111 -1.79 6.73 -0.46
N VAL A 112 -0.95 6.09 -1.28
CA VAL A 112 -1.37 4.92 -2.09
C VAL A 112 -1.74 3.74 -1.19
N ALA A 113 -0.89 3.42 -0.20
CA ALA A 113 -1.17 2.34 0.76
C ALA A 113 -2.45 2.61 1.59
N LEU A 114 -2.67 3.87 1.99
CA LEU A 114 -3.89 4.28 2.69
C LEU A 114 -5.13 4.15 1.79
N ALA A 115 -5.03 4.57 0.53
CA ALA A 115 -6.13 4.43 -0.44
C ALA A 115 -6.49 2.96 -0.65
N ASP A 116 -5.48 2.10 -0.80
CA ASP A 116 -5.67 0.64 -0.94
C ASP A 116 -6.43 0.05 0.26
N PHE A 117 -6.00 0.37 1.49
CA PHE A 117 -6.70 -0.03 2.71
C PHE A 117 -8.17 0.44 2.74
N LEU A 118 -8.43 1.71 2.41
CA LEU A 118 -9.78 2.27 2.42
C LEU A 118 -10.68 1.58 1.39
N VAL A 119 -10.15 1.23 0.23
CA VAL A 119 -10.85 0.43 -0.79
C VAL A 119 -11.11 -0.98 -0.28
N GLY A 120 -10.13 -1.63 0.36
CA GLY A 120 -10.29 -2.95 0.98
C GLY A 120 -11.38 -2.97 2.05
N LEU A 121 -11.42 -1.94 2.90
CA LEU A 121 -12.47 -1.76 3.91
C LEU A 121 -13.86 -1.57 3.27
N ALA A 122 -13.94 -0.75 2.21
CA ALA A 122 -15.20 -0.55 1.48
C ALA A 122 -15.66 -1.85 0.80
N LEU A 123 -14.73 -2.60 0.20
CA LEU A 123 -14.99 -3.89 -0.44
C LEU A 123 -15.51 -4.92 0.56
N TYR A 124 -14.88 -5.03 1.74
CA TYR A 124 -15.34 -5.89 2.82
C TYR A 124 -16.79 -5.60 3.20
N ARG A 125 -17.10 -4.31 3.41
CA ARG A 125 -18.46 -3.87 3.76
C ARG A 125 -19.46 -4.20 2.65
N ALA A 126 -19.08 -4.02 1.39
CA ALA A 126 -19.92 -4.37 0.24
C ALA A 126 -20.19 -5.89 0.19
N ILE A 127 -19.18 -6.72 0.43
CA ILE A 127 -19.31 -8.19 0.47
C ILE A 127 -20.29 -8.61 1.57
N LEU A 128 -20.24 -8.01 2.76
CA LEU A 128 -21.17 -8.35 3.84
C LEU A 128 -22.62 -7.95 3.55
N ALA A 129 -22.82 -6.87 2.80
CA ALA A 129 -24.14 -6.35 2.46
C ALA A 129 -24.86 -7.14 1.37
N GLU A 130 -24.15 -7.96 0.57
CA GLU A 130 -24.76 -8.93 -0.34
C GLU A 130 -25.51 -9.99 0.49
N LYS A 131 -26.78 -10.27 0.15
CA LYS A 131 -27.59 -11.32 0.80
C LYS A 131 -27.37 -12.67 0.12
#